data_AF-A0A4P6Q2K5-F1
#
_entry.id   AF-A0A4P6Q2K5-F1
#
_cell.length_a   1.000
_cell.length_b   1.000
_cell.length_c   1.000
_cell.angle_alpha   90.00
_cell.angle_beta   90.00
_cell.angle_gamma   90.00
#
_symmetry.space_group_name_H-M   'P 1'
#
loop_
_entity.id
_entity.type
_entity.pdbx_description
1 polymer ?
#
loop_
_entity_poly.entity_id
_entity_poly.type
_entity_poly.pdbx_seq_one_letter_code
_entity_poly.pdbx_strand_id
1 'polypeptide(L)'
;MHHLTKKTLFAGGAVAAVLLLTASDCEGSSSQDQEAKRRQAGYDQLSANQPADSMSYSPTRETINRWIDTWDKKGALAYVYVQNGAGQYGYYVLDGPPVSYCAMLTPNYEIHDDDSTSADEVVPAPGMDGAYYSGQQCDVYYGFDATTGAYVEFSLGANQSYFLFNQPQTMGPYSDATQLGETSVDEAKGGGGN
;
A
#
# COMPACT_ATOMS: atom_id res chain seq x y z
N MET A 1 -1.89 13.68 -100.91
CA MET A 1 -2.53 15.01 -100.77
C MET A 1 -2.89 15.20 -99.31
N HIS A 2 -2.59 16.39 -98.80
CA HIS A 2 -2.81 16.85 -97.42
C HIS A 2 -4.23 16.61 -96.91
N HIS A 3 -4.36 16.39 -95.59
CA HIS A 3 -5.20 17.14 -94.63
C HIS A 3 -5.39 16.28 -93.36
N LEU A 4 -4.65 16.53 -92.27
CA LEU A 4 -5.01 17.46 -91.18
C LEU A 4 -6.47 17.36 -90.69
N THR A 5 -6.63 16.53 -89.66
CA THR A 5 -7.28 16.78 -88.36
C THR A 5 -8.48 17.73 -88.30
N LYS A 6 -9.65 17.20 -87.93
CA LYS A 6 -10.70 17.95 -87.21
C LYS A 6 -11.31 17.12 -86.08
N LYS A 7 -11.43 17.81 -84.94
CA LYS A 7 -11.91 17.38 -83.62
C LYS A 7 -13.40 17.00 -83.64
N THR A 8 -13.77 16.06 -82.78
CA THR A 8 -15.12 15.97 -82.22
C THR A 8 -15.00 15.77 -80.71
N LEU A 9 -15.47 16.80 -79.99
CA LEU A 9 -15.76 16.79 -78.56
C LEU A 9 -16.97 15.89 -78.31
N PHE A 10 -16.88 14.99 -77.34
CA PHE A 10 -18.05 14.51 -76.60
C PHE A 10 -17.84 14.81 -75.12
N ALA A 11 -18.81 15.55 -74.60
CA ALA A 11 -18.93 16.03 -73.23
C ALA A 11 -19.80 15.07 -72.41
N GLY A 12 -19.56 15.05 -71.10
CA GLY A 12 -20.46 14.50 -70.07
C GLY A 12 -20.00 13.15 -69.53
N GLY A 13 -19.87 12.92 -68.23
CA GLY A 13 -20.09 13.76 -67.07
C GLY A 13 -19.50 13.04 -65.85
N ALA A 14 -18.97 13.81 -64.91
CA ALA A 14 -18.48 13.32 -63.63
C ALA A 14 -19.64 13.04 -62.68
N VAL A 15 -19.62 11.90 -61.98
CA VAL A 15 -20.05 11.81 -60.57
C VAL A 15 -19.16 10.79 -59.87
N ALA A 16 -18.23 11.29 -59.07
CA ALA A 16 -17.43 10.51 -58.14
C ALA A 16 -18.31 10.13 -56.93
N ALA A 17 -18.51 8.84 -56.70
CA ALA A 17 -19.10 8.34 -55.46
C ALA A 17 -17.98 8.01 -54.47
N VAL A 18 -17.51 9.03 -53.75
CA VAL A 18 -16.72 8.84 -52.52
C VAL A 18 -17.73 8.46 -51.43
N LEU A 19 -17.79 7.17 -51.09
CA LEU A 19 -18.50 6.70 -49.91
C LEU A 19 -17.75 7.19 -48.67
N LEU A 20 -18.20 8.33 -48.14
CA LEU A 20 -17.82 8.84 -46.83
C LEU A 20 -18.35 7.88 -45.76
N LEU A 21 -17.50 6.96 -45.30
CA LEU A 21 -17.63 6.37 -43.97
C LEU A 21 -17.31 7.46 -42.95
N THR A 22 -18.30 8.27 -42.60
CA THR A 22 -18.25 9.01 -41.34
C THR A 22 -18.50 8.00 -40.23
N ALA A 23 -17.44 7.41 -39.70
CA ALA A 23 -17.46 6.94 -38.33
C ALA A 23 -17.83 8.17 -37.49
N SER A 24 -19.09 8.22 -37.05
CA SER A 24 -19.49 9.09 -35.95
C SER A 24 -18.65 8.63 -34.77
N ASP A 25 -17.63 9.43 -34.46
CA ASP A 25 -16.86 9.35 -33.24
C ASP A 25 -17.87 9.41 -32.09
N CYS A 26 -18.20 8.25 -31.53
CA CYS A 26 -18.88 8.18 -30.25
C CYS A 26 -17.84 8.46 -29.16
N GLU A 27 -17.27 9.66 -29.17
CA GLU A 27 -16.64 10.28 -27.99
C GLU A 27 -17.76 10.64 -27.00
N GLY A 28 -18.47 9.62 -26.52
CA GLY A 28 -19.29 9.73 -25.34
C GLY A 28 -18.34 9.74 -24.15
N SER A 29 -17.76 10.91 -23.82
CA SER A 29 -17.13 11.10 -22.52
C SER A 29 -18.12 10.60 -21.47
N SER A 30 -17.74 9.59 -20.70
CA SER A 30 -18.66 8.94 -19.78
C SER A 30 -19.24 9.98 -18.81
N SER A 31 -20.41 9.71 -18.23
CA SER A 31 -20.96 10.58 -17.18
C SER A 31 -19.96 10.79 -16.02
N GLN A 32 -19.07 9.82 -15.80
CA GLN A 32 -17.97 9.87 -14.85
C GLN A 32 -16.90 10.91 -15.25
N ASP A 33 -16.54 10.99 -16.54
CA ASP A 33 -15.57 11.97 -17.05
C ASP A 33 -16.10 13.40 -16.94
N GLN A 34 -17.38 13.61 -17.22
CA GLN A 34 -18.01 14.93 -17.09
C GLN A 34 -18.15 15.37 -15.63
N GLU A 35 -18.40 14.43 -14.73
CA GLU A 35 -18.45 14.69 -13.29
C GLU A 35 -17.05 14.99 -12.72
N ALA A 36 -16.03 14.22 -13.12
CA ALA A 36 -14.65 14.49 -12.76
C ALA A 36 -14.19 15.88 -13.21
N LYS A 37 -14.50 16.27 -14.46
CA LYS A 37 -14.19 17.62 -14.99
C LYS A 37 -14.90 18.73 -14.20
N ARG A 38 -16.17 18.54 -13.83
CA ARG A 38 -16.91 19.52 -13.01
C ARG A 38 -16.33 19.66 -11.61
N ARG A 39 -15.99 18.55 -10.97
CA ARG A 39 -15.34 18.54 -9.65
C ARG A 39 -13.98 19.22 -9.69
N GLN A 40 -13.18 18.97 -10.73
CA GLN A 40 -11.89 19.62 -10.91
C GLN A 40 -12.04 21.13 -11.14
N ALA A 41 -12.96 21.56 -12.02
CA ALA A 41 -13.19 22.98 -12.27
C ALA A 41 -13.67 23.72 -11.00
N GLY A 42 -14.52 23.09 -10.19
CA GLY A 42 -14.93 23.62 -8.89
C GLY A 42 -13.76 23.72 -7.90
N TYR A 43 -12.92 22.69 -7.84
CA TYR A 43 -11.68 22.72 -7.06
C TYR A 43 -10.77 23.87 -7.49
N ASP A 44 -10.49 24.01 -8.79
CA ASP A 44 -9.61 25.05 -9.34
C ASP A 44 -10.13 26.46 -9.02
N GLN A 45 -11.44 26.69 -9.16
CA GLN A 45 -12.07 27.96 -8.80
C GLN A 45 -11.92 28.25 -7.30
N LEU A 46 -12.13 27.27 -6.43
CA LEU A 46 -11.99 27.44 -4.99
C LEU A 46 -10.53 27.67 -4.60
N SER A 47 -9.59 26.91 -5.16
CA SER A 47 -8.15 27.06 -4.92
C SER A 47 -7.60 28.39 -5.42
N ALA A 48 -8.11 28.94 -6.53
CA ALA A 48 -7.73 30.26 -7.02
C ALA A 48 -8.20 31.39 -6.09
N ASN A 49 -9.41 31.24 -5.50
CA ASN A 49 -9.99 32.24 -4.60
C ASN A 49 -9.51 32.10 -3.15
N GLN A 50 -9.10 30.90 -2.76
CA GLN A 50 -8.64 30.54 -1.42
C GLN A 50 -7.40 29.63 -1.57
N PRO A 51 -6.24 30.21 -1.95
CA PRO A 51 -5.03 29.43 -2.05
C PRO A 51 -4.74 28.80 -0.70
N ALA A 52 -4.49 27.49 -0.70
CA ALA A 52 -4.08 26.80 0.51
C ALA A 52 -2.74 27.39 0.99
N ASP A 53 -2.61 27.61 2.30
CA ASP A 53 -1.34 27.99 2.88
C ASP A 53 -0.30 26.90 2.65
N SER A 54 0.91 27.29 2.27
CA SER A 54 2.02 26.36 2.15
C SER A 54 2.70 26.18 3.50
N MET A 55 2.79 24.95 3.98
CA MET A 55 3.64 24.62 5.11
C MET A 55 5.11 24.64 4.69
N SER A 56 5.94 25.44 5.37
CA SER A 56 7.41 25.38 5.21
C SER A 56 8.01 24.12 5.85
N TYR A 57 7.24 23.46 6.71
CA TYR A 57 7.66 22.33 7.51
C TYR A 57 6.53 21.32 7.64
N SER A 58 6.81 20.03 7.44
CA SER A 58 5.82 18.96 7.60
C SER A 58 6.19 18.04 8.77
N PRO A 59 5.51 18.17 9.93
CA PRO A 59 5.71 17.26 11.07
C PRO A 59 5.46 15.80 10.71
N THR A 60 4.54 15.54 9.77
CA THR A 60 4.29 14.20 9.23
C THR A 60 5.52 13.62 8.54
N ARG A 61 6.15 14.39 7.62
CA ARG A 61 7.38 13.95 6.95
C ARG A 61 8.52 13.75 7.94
N GLU A 62 8.67 14.66 8.91
CA GLU A 62 9.67 14.48 9.97
C GLU A 62 9.42 13.18 10.75
N THR A 63 8.18 12.90 11.13
CA THR A 63 7.84 11.68 11.89
C THR A 63 8.15 10.42 11.10
N ILE A 64 7.83 10.39 9.80
CA ILE A 64 8.20 9.29 8.91
C ILE A 64 9.72 9.13 8.83
N ASN A 65 10.46 10.23 8.64
CA ASN A 65 11.92 10.17 8.59
C ASN A 65 12.51 9.64 9.91
N ARG A 66 11.99 10.08 11.06
CA ARG A 66 12.41 9.56 12.37
C ARG A 66 12.08 8.08 12.56
N TRP A 67 10.95 7.60 12.03
CA TRP A 67 10.61 6.17 12.04
C TRP A 67 11.61 5.38 11.20
N ILE A 68 11.93 5.85 9.99
CA ILE A 68 12.95 5.24 9.13
C ILE A 68 14.29 5.23 9.86
N ASP A 69 14.76 6.36 10.39
CA ASP A 69 16.03 6.46 11.11
C ASP A 69 16.10 5.55 12.36
N THR A 70 14.94 5.20 12.93
CA THR A 70 14.86 4.30 14.09
C THR A 70 15.06 2.85 13.67
N TRP A 71 14.45 2.42 12.57
CA TRP A 71 14.37 1.01 12.19
C TRP A 71 15.28 0.62 11.02
N ASP A 72 15.81 1.57 10.25
CA ASP A 72 16.79 1.36 9.16
C ASP A 72 18.20 1.12 9.71
N LYS A 73 18.29 0.24 10.71
CA LYS A 73 19.52 -0.13 11.41
C LYS A 73 19.50 -1.62 11.68
N LYS A 74 20.58 -2.31 11.32
CA LYS A 74 20.78 -3.70 11.72
C LYS A 74 20.93 -3.78 13.25
N GLY A 75 20.26 -4.75 13.87
CA GLY A 75 20.27 -4.90 15.34
C GLY A 75 19.42 -3.86 16.08
N ALA A 76 18.50 -3.18 15.40
CA ALA A 76 17.56 -2.28 16.06
C ALA A 76 16.65 -3.08 17.00
N LEU A 77 16.65 -2.73 18.29
CA LEU A 77 15.85 -3.44 19.28
C LEU A 77 14.42 -2.90 19.33
N ALA A 78 13.45 -3.82 19.33
CA ALA A 78 12.04 -3.51 19.54
C ALA A 78 11.58 -4.04 20.90
N TYR A 79 11.04 -3.15 21.73
CA TYR A 79 10.44 -3.49 23.01
C TYR A 79 8.93 -3.57 22.82
N VAL A 80 8.42 -4.79 22.74
CA VAL A 80 7.02 -5.10 22.41
C VAL A 80 6.28 -5.43 23.70
N TYR A 81 5.46 -4.50 24.18
CA TYR A 81 4.65 -4.69 25.38
C TYR A 81 3.28 -5.21 24.98
N VAL A 82 2.92 -6.41 25.43
CA VAL A 82 1.64 -7.06 25.15
C VAL A 82 0.75 -6.98 26.39
N GLN A 83 -0.48 -6.53 26.19
CA GLN A 83 -1.50 -6.48 27.23
C GLN A 83 -2.37 -7.74 27.18
N ASN A 84 -2.57 -8.41 28.32
CA ASN A 84 -3.52 -9.51 28.42
C ASN A 84 -4.96 -9.00 28.67
N GLY A 85 -5.95 -9.90 28.62
CA GLY A 85 -7.36 -9.53 28.83
C GLY A 85 -7.70 -9.02 30.24
N ALA A 86 -6.79 -9.13 31.21
CA ALA A 86 -6.93 -8.55 32.55
C ALA A 86 -6.26 -7.16 32.65
N GLY A 87 -5.70 -6.65 31.56
CA GLY A 87 -5.04 -5.36 31.49
C GLY A 87 -3.58 -5.35 31.98
N GLN A 88 -3.01 -6.52 32.31
CA GLN A 88 -1.62 -6.65 32.74
C GLN A 88 -0.70 -6.67 31.53
N TYR A 89 0.50 -6.13 31.70
CA TYR A 89 1.50 -6.05 30.63
C TYR A 89 2.60 -7.07 30.84
N GLY A 90 2.95 -7.78 29.77
CA GLY A 90 4.24 -8.42 29.62
C GLY A 90 5.01 -7.80 28.46
N TYR A 91 6.31 -8.06 28.33
CA TYR A 91 7.09 -7.55 27.20
C TYR A 91 8.11 -8.53 26.65
N TYR A 92 8.38 -8.39 25.35
CA TYR A 92 9.50 -9.02 24.64
C TYR A 92 10.50 -7.96 24.18
N VAL A 93 11.75 -8.37 24.01
CA VAL A 93 12.77 -7.58 23.32
C VAL A 93 13.16 -8.33 22.05
N LEU A 94 12.81 -7.77 20.89
CA LEU A 94 12.99 -8.40 19.59
C LEU A 94 14.12 -7.73 18.79
N ASP A 95 14.75 -8.49 17.89
CA ASP A 95 15.61 -7.95 16.83
C ASP A 95 14.74 -7.47 15.66
N GLY A 96 14.60 -6.15 15.55
CA GLY A 96 13.70 -5.49 14.62
C GLY A 96 12.24 -5.41 15.10
N PRO A 97 11.42 -4.59 14.43
CA PRO A 97 10.00 -4.46 14.76
C PRO A 97 9.25 -5.76 14.44
N PRO A 98 8.19 -6.10 15.20
CA PRO A 98 7.37 -7.26 14.88
C PRO A 98 6.67 -7.06 13.52
N VAL A 99 6.57 -8.13 12.74
CA VAL A 99 6.01 -8.12 11.40
C VAL A 99 4.64 -8.79 11.42
N SER A 100 3.65 -8.17 10.79
CA SER A 100 2.33 -8.78 10.62
C SER A 100 2.40 -9.90 9.59
N TYR A 101 1.60 -10.96 9.78
CA TYR A 101 1.39 -12.00 8.78
C TYR A 101 0.88 -11.45 7.43
N CYS A 102 0.34 -10.24 7.39
CA CYS A 102 -0.06 -9.60 6.13
C CYS A 102 1.10 -8.98 5.34
N ALA A 103 2.29 -8.86 5.93
CA ALA A 103 3.49 -8.43 5.24
C ALA A 103 4.25 -9.62 4.64
N MET A 104 3.58 -10.45 3.83
CA MET A 104 4.22 -11.54 3.09
C MET A 104 4.84 -11.02 1.79
N LEU A 105 6.04 -11.49 1.46
CA LEU A 105 6.67 -11.22 0.16
C LEU A 105 5.90 -11.86 -1.00
N THR A 106 5.14 -12.91 -0.72
CA THR A 106 4.28 -13.59 -1.69
C THR A 106 2.86 -13.60 -1.12
N PRO A 107 1.95 -12.78 -1.66
CA PRO A 107 0.53 -12.80 -1.28
C PRO A 107 -0.07 -14.19 -1.48
N ASN A 108 -0.95 -14.61 -0.56
CA ASN A 108 -1.73 -15.84 -0.66
C ASN A 108 -3.02 -15.67 -1.50
N TYR A 109 -3.03 -14.70 -2.40
CA TYR A 109 -4.13 -14.44 -3.33
C TYR A 109 -3.60 -13.86 -4.65
N GLU A 110 -4.36 -14.08 -5.72
CA GLU A 110 -4.19 -13.45 -7.01
C GLU A 110 -5.42 -12.58 -7.30
N ILE A 111 -5.21 -11.50 -8.06
CA ILE A 111 -6.29 -10.67 -8.59
C ILE A 111 -6.42 -11.02 -10.07
N HIS A 112 -7.58 -11.52 -10.45
CA HIS A 112 -7.91 -11.85 -11.84
C HIS A 112 -8.84 -10.77 -12.38
N ASP A 113 -8.43 -10.13 -13.47
CA ASP A 113 -9.28 -9.20 -14.19
C ASP A 113 -10.36 -10.01 -14.93
N ASP A 114 -11.62 -9.86 -14.50
CA ASP A 114 -12.75 -10.43 -15.21
C ASP A 114 -13.24 -9.42 -16.26
N ASP A 115 -12.85 -9.60 -17.52
CA ASP A 115 -13.33 -8.78 -18.65
C ASP A 115 -14.87 -8.78 -18.80
N SER A 116 -15.59 -9.68 -18.12
CA SER A 116 -17.05 -9.83 -18.20
C SER A 116 -17.83 -9.20 -17.05
N THR A 117 -17.18 -8.83 -15.94
CA THR A 117 -17.82 -8.15 -14.80
C THR A 117 -16.98 -6.94 -14.36
N SER A 118 -17.61 -5.87 -13.87
CA SER A 118 -16.89 -4.63 -13.51
C SER A 118 -16.02 -4.74 -12.24
N ALA A 119 -15.67 -5.95 -11.80
CA ALA A 119 -15.02 -6.19 -10.52
C ALA A 119 -13.95 -7.29 -10.62
N ASP A 120 -12.76 -6.98 -10.13
CA ASP A 120 -11.66 -7.93 -10.07
C ASP A 120 -12.00 -9.09 -9.11
N GLU A 121 -11.72 -10.33 -9.54
CA GLU A 121 -11.91 -11.52 -8.72
C GLU A 121 -10.64 -11.79 -7.89
N VAL A 122 -10.79 -11.89 -6.56
CA VAL A 122 -9.70 -12.29 -5.67
C VAL A 122 -9.74 -13.80 -5.48
N VAL A 123 -8.79 -14.52 -6.08
CA VAL A 123 -8.70 -15.99 -5.97
C VAL A 123 -7.59 -16.39 -4.98
N PRO A 124 -7.79 -17.44 -4.16
CA PRO A 124 -6.73 -17.94 -3.28
C PRO A 124 -5.52 -18.46 -4.06
N ALA A 125 -4.32 -18.15 -3.57
CA ALA A 125 -3.04 -18.65 -4.08
C ALA A 125 -2.27 -19.37 -2.96
N PRO A 126 -1.40 -20.35 -3.27
CA PRO A 126 -0.59 -21.00 -2.26
C PRO A 126 0.42 -20.01 -1.67
N GLY A 127 0.65 -20.09 -0.36
CA GLY A 127 1.69 -19.35 0.34
C GLY A 127 3.11 -19.80 -0.04
N MET A 128 4.13 -19.18 0.55
CA MET A 128 5.55 -19.52 0.29
C MET A 128 5.91 -20.97 0.60
N ASP A 129 5.15 -21.64 1.45
CA ASP A 129 5.29 -23.05 1.82
C ASP A 129 4.48 -24.01 0.93
N GLY A 130 3.74 -23.49 -0.05
CA GLY A 130 2.92 -24.27 -0.97
C GLY A 130 1.54 -24.64 -0.45
N ALA A 131 1.13 -24.18 0.74
CA ALA A 131 -0.19 -24.45 1.30
C ALA A 131 -1.19 -23.33 0.99
N TYR A 132 -2.46 -23.67 0.85
CA TYR A 132 -3.54 -22.68 0.72
C TYR A 132 -4.03 -22.26 2.09
N TYR A 133 -4.15 -20.95 2.30
CA TYR A 133 -4.59 -20.36 3.55
C TYR A 133 -5.92 -19.64 3.32
N SER A 134 -6.90 -19.85 4.20
CA SER A 134 -8.16 -19.11 4.16
C SER A 134 -8.07 -17.86 5.04
N GLY A 135 -8.32 -16.69 4.45
CA GLY A 135 -8.35 -15.41 5.16
C GLY A 135 -6.97 -14.74 5.33
N GLN A 136 -7.01 -13.50 5.82
CA GLN A 136 -5.83 -12.70 6.13
C GLN A 136 -5.67 -12.63 7.65
N GLN A 137 -4.60 -13.21 8.19
CA GLN A 137 -4.30 -13.20 9.63
C GLN A 137 -3.52 -11.92 10.01
N CYS A 138 -3.99 -10.74 9.59
CA CYS A 138 -3.26 -9.49 9.83
C CYS A 138 -3.10 -9.13 11.31
N ASP A 139 -3.88 -9.77 12.17
CA ASP A 139 -3.84 -9.67 13.62
C ASP A 139 -2.71 -10.48 14.26
N VAL A 140 -2.07 -11.39 13.51
CA VAL A 140 -0.92 -12.17 13.99
C VAL A 140 0.37 -11.46 13.62
N TYR A 141 1.24 -11.33 14.62
CA TYR A 141 2.56 -10.70 14.51
C TYR A 141 3.64 -11.68 14.94
N TYR A 142 4.79 -11.60 14.27
CA TYR A 142 5.95 -12.42 14.58
C TYR A 142 7.24 -11.62 14.63
N GLY A 143 8.26 -12.17 15.27
CA GLY A 143 9.61 -11.64 15.33
C GLY A 143 10.56 -12.64 15.98
N PHE A 144 11.77 -12.18 16.29
CA PHE A 144 12.81 -13.01 16.90
C PHE A 144 13.33 -12.35 18.17
N ASP A 145 13.42 -13.11 19.26
CA ASP A 145 14.05 -12.70 20.51
C ASP A 145 15.48 -12.24 20.25
N ALA A 146 15.84 -11.05 20.74
CA ALA A 146 17.05 -10.36 20.29
C ALA A 146 18.37 -11.02 20.74
N THR A 147 18.33 -11.88 21.77
CA THR A 147 19.52 -12.56 22.30
C THR A 147 19.59 -14.00 21.79
N THR A 148 18.48 -14.72 21.85
CA THR A 148 18.45 -16.17 21.56
C THR A 148 18.16 -16.47 20.09
N GLY A 149 17.57 -15.52 19.36
CA GLY A 149 17.02 -15.76 18.03
C GLY A 149 15.80 -16.67 18.05
N ALA A 150 15.17 -16.89 19.21
CA ALA A 150 13.95 -17.68 19.32
C ALA A 150 12.80 -16.98 18.58
N TYR A 151 12.03 -17.76 17.82
CA TYR A 151 10.82 -17.27 17.16
C TYR A 151 9.75 -16.92 18.20
N VAL A 152 9.18 -15.73 18.08
CA VAL A 152 8.07 -15.24 18.91
C VAL A 152 6.90 -14.90 18.01
N GLU A 153 5.72 -15.37 18.39
CA GLU A 153 4.46 -15.06 17.71
C GLU A 153 3.40 -14.68 18.74
N PHE A 154 2.58 -13.68 18.40
CA PHE A 154 1.46 -13.25 19.21
C PHE A 154 0.33 -12.71 18.33
N SER A 155 -0.91 -12.92 18.77
CA SER A 155 -2.11 -12.46 18.07
C SER A 155 -2.76 -11.30 18.82
N LEU A 156 -3.29 -10.33 18.07
CA LEU A 156 -4.00 -9.18 18.62
C LEU A 156 -5.50 -9.36 18.46
N GLY A 157 -6.22 -9.48 19.56
CA GLY A 157 -7.66 -9.65 19.51
C GLY A 157 -8.24 -10.01 20.88
N ALA A 158 -9.56 -9.95 21.01
CA ALA A 158 -10.28 -10.36 22.23
C ALA A 158 -9.71 -9.73 23.52
N ASN A 159 -9.51 -8.41 23.53
CA ASN A 159 -8.92 -7.61 24.62
C ASN A 159 -7.39 -7.69 24.78
N GLN A 160 -6.68 -8.15 23.75
CA GLN A 160 -5.22 -8.06 23.69
C GLN A 160 -4.81 -6.90 22.76
N SER A 161 -3.85 -6.11 23.21
CA SER A 161 -3.24 -5.03 22.44
C SER A 161 -1.73 -5.07 22.64
N TYR A 162 -0.97 -4.38 21.78
CA TYR A 162 0.45 -4.18 22.02
C TYR A 162 0.87 -2.74 21.82
N PHE A 163 1.98 -2.38 22.46
CA PHE A 163 2.69 -1.13 22.29
C PHE A 163 4.12 -1.43 21.87
N LEU A 164 4.61 -0.70 20.88
CA LEU A 164 5.97 -0.81 20.37
C LEU A 164 6.79 0.40 20.81
N PHE A 165 7.94 0.13 21.39
CA PHE A 165 8.93 1.15 21.73
C PHE A 165 10.30 0.77 21.19
N ASN A 166 11.10 1.76 20.85
CA ASN A 166 12.51 1.57 20.48
C ASN A 166 13.45 1.57 21.70
N GLN A 167 12.90 1.71 22.90
CA GLN A 167 13.62 1.70 24.17
C GLN A 167 12.69 1.20 25.30
N PRO A 168 13.26 0.66 26.40
CA PRO A 168 12.47 0.21 27.54
C PRO A 168 11.62 1.33 28.11
N GLN A 169 10.37 1.03 28.46
CA GLN A 169 9.47 1.96 29.12
C GLN A 169 9.38 1.67 30.61
N THR A 170 9.52 2.72 31.41
CA THR A 170 9.49 2.66 32.88
C THR A 170 8.31 3.45 33.48
N MET A 171 7.40 3.95 32.64
CA MET A 171 6.31 4.82 33.07
C MET A 171 4.98 4.07 33.21
N GLY A 172 4.18 4.46 34.21
CA GLY A 172 2.77 4.10 34.33
C GLY A 172 2.54 2.59 34.35
N PRO A 173 1.69 2.04 33.46
CA PRO A 173 1.35 0.61 33.48
C PRO A 173 2.50 -0.32 33.01
N TYR A 174 3.59 0.23 32.47
CA TYR A 174 4.71 -0.55 31.93
C TYR A 174 5.83 -0.78 32.95
N SER A 175 5.86 -0.05 34.07
CA SER A 175 6.90 -0.20 35.10
C SER A 175 6.89 -1.58 35.74
N ASP A 176 5.70 -2.17 35.85
CA ASP A 176 5.47 -3.47 36.47
C ASP A 176 5.30 -4.58 35.42
N ALA A 177 5.61 -4.27 34.14
CA ALA A 177 5.47 -5.24 33.06
C ALA A 177 6.45 -6.39 33.24
N THR A 178 5.96 -7.62 33.09
CA THR A 178 6.78 -8.83 33.26
C THR A 178 7.48 -9.17 31.94
N GLN A 179 8.79 -9.42 31.99
CA GLN A 179 9.51 -9.92 30.81
C GLN A 179 9.01 -11.32 30.45
N LEU A 180 8.64 -11.53 29.19
CA LEU A 180 8.09 -12.80 28.69
C LEU A 180 9.13 -13.64 27.94
N GLY A 181 10.09 -12.98 27.26
CA GLY A 181 11.20 -13.64 26.56
C GLY A 181 12.45 -13.80 27.43
N GLU A 182 13.49 -14.44 26.88
CA GLU A 182 14.76 -14.62 27.59
C GLU A 182 15.65 -13.37 27.51
N THR A 183 15.51 -12.55 26.46
CA THR A 183 16.27 -11.29 26.37
C THR A 183 15.91 -10.30 27.46
N SER A 184 16.84 -10.09 28.39
CA SER A 184 16.79 -8.96 29.32
C SER A 184 17.19 -7.65 28.65
N VAL A 185 16.67 -6.54 29.19
CA VAL A 185 17.03 -5.17 28.75
C VAL A 185 18.54 -4.92 28.84
N ASP A 186 19.20 -5.47 29.84
CA ASP A 186 20.62 -5.23 30.11
C ASP A 186 21.52 -6.00 29.13
N GLU A 187 21.14 -7.22 28.75
CA GLU A 187 21.85 -8.02 27.75
C GLU A 187 21.68 -7.44 26.35
N ALA A 188 20.47 -7.00 26.00
CA ALA A 188 20.18 -6.42 24.69
C ALA A 188 21.02 -5.15 24.43
N LYS A 189 21.25 -4.33 25.48
CA LYS A 189 22.10 -3.14 25.40
C LYS A 189 23.60 -3.45 25.34
N GLY A 190 24.03 -4.59 25.89
CA GLY A 190 25.43 -5.03 25.91
C GLY A 190 25.88 -5.79 24.67
N GLY A 191 24.95 -6.40 23.92
CA GLY A 191 25.23 -7.25 22.76
C GLY A 191 25.45 -6.52 21.43
N GLY A 192 25.19 -5.21 21.34
CA GLY A 192 25.34 -4.40 20.13
C GLY A 192 26.78 -4.06 19.73
N GLY A 193 27.77 -4.80 20.25
CA GLY A 193 29.19 -4.63 19.98
C GLY A 193 29.85 -5.92 19.53
N ASN A 194 29.64 -6.29 18.27
CA ASN A 194 30.59 -7.09 17.47
C ASN A 194 30.29 -6.92 15.98
#